data_AF-A0A6C0LTN7-F1
#
_entry.id   AF-A0A6C0LTN7-F1
#
_cell.length_a   1.000
_cell.length_b   1.000
_cell.length_c   1.000
_cell.angle_alpha   90.00
_cell.angle_beta   90.00
_cell.angle_gamma   90.00
#
_symmetry.space_group_name_H-M   'P 1'
#
loop_
_entity.id
_entity.type
_entity.pdbx_description
1 polymer ?
#
loop_
_entity_poly.entity_id
_entity_poly.type
_entity_poly.pdbx_seq_one_letter_code
_entity_poly.pdbx_strand_id
1 'polypeptide(L)'
;MNKLTVHPKEVNPYAYSILLTTLSSNFDIEIWKDLQFEEYNPYFVSSYGQVKSSFGKILTIKVHFLNKKERACVHIIYANRRSKLFPIDELMMYAFTNYKSDIIIHKDDNPLNNRLNNLIFL
;
A
#
# COMPACT_ATOMS: atom_id res chain seq x y z
N MET A 1 -8.38 10.81 31.48
CA MET A 1 -7.62 9.94 30.54
C MET A 1 -7.13 10.80 29.40
N ASN A 2 -5.85 11.17 29.39
CA ASN A 2 -5.26 11.96 28.30
C ASN A 2 -5.02 11.04 27.10
N LYS A 3 -5.72 11.30 25.99
CA LYS A 3 -5.39 10.71 24.69
C LYS A 3 -4.04 11.26 24.27
N LEU A 4 -3.02 10.41 24.21
CA LEU A 4 -1.75 10.72 23.54
C LEU A 4 -2.02 10.82 22.04
N THR A 5 -2.24 12.04 21.55
CA THR A 5 -2.20 12.35 20.12
C THR A 5 -0.74 12.48 19.70
N VAL A 6 -0.19 11.42 19.11
CA VAL A 6 1.12 11.48 18.46
C VAL A 6 0.93 12.21 17.13
N HIS A 7 1.45 13.43 17.04
CA HIS A 7 1.53 14.15 15.77
C HIS A 7 2.59 13.48 14.88
N PRO A 8 2.26 13.00 13.66
CA PRO A 8 3.15 12.19 12.84
C PRO A 8 4.24 13.00 12.11
N LYS A 9 4.71 14.11 12.68
CA LYS A 9 5.59 15.05 11.95
C LYS A 9 7.11 14.75 12.03
N GLU A 10 7.56 13.75 12.77
CA GLU A 10 9.01 13.53 12.95
C GLU A 10 9.46 12.07 12.96
N VAL A 11 8.60 11.13 12.54
CA VAL A 11 9.05 9.73 12.42
C VAL A 11 9.69 9.56 11.05
N ASN A 12 11.00 9.28 11.04
CA ASN A 12 11.69 8.84 9.83
C ASN A 12 10.86 7.72 9.17
N PRO A 13 10.41 7.89 7.92
CA PRO A 13 9.48 6.95 7.30
C PRO A 13 10.08 5.55 7.14
N TYR A 14 11.42 5.43 7.11
CA TYR A 14 12.12 4.15 7.20
C TYR A 14 11.95 3.49 8.57
N ALA A 15 12.04 4.24 9.67
CA ALA A 15 11.82 3.69 11.00
C ALA A 15 10.36 3.24 11.18
N TYR A 16 9.40 3.99 10.63
CA TYR A 16 7.98 3.63 10.67
C TYR A 16 7.67 2.37 9.86
N SER A 17 8.22 2.24 8.66
CA SER A 17 8.03 1.05 7.81
C SER A 17 8.65 -0.21 8.46
N ILE A 18 9.80 -0.08 9.11
CA ILE A 18 10.45 -1.17 9.88
C ILE A 18 9.57 -1.62 11.06
N LEU A 19 9.03 -0.68 11.83
CA LEU A 19 8.16 -0.98 12.98
C LEU A 19 6.89 -1.71 12.53
N LEU A 20 6.23 -1.23 11.47
CA LEU A 20 5.03 -1.87 10.93
C LEU A 20 5.31 -3.25 10.34
N THR A 21 6.45 -3.41 9.68
CA THR A 21 6.89 -4.71 9.17
C THR A 21 7.09 -5.70 10.31
N THR A 22 7.75 -5.27 11.39
CA THR A 22 8.02 -6.10 12.57
C THR A 22 6.74 -6.52 13.29
N LEU A 23 5.78 -5.59 13.42
CA LEU A 23 4.47 -5.88 14.00
C LEU A 23 3.67 -6.86 13.11
N SER A 24 3.68 -6.67 11.80
CA SER A 24 2.98 -7.56 10.87
C SER A 24 3.62 -8.96 10.84
N SER A 25 4.95 -9.06 10.90
CA SER A 25 5.65 -10.36 10.82
C SER A 25 5.50 -11.19 12.08
N ASN A 26 5.49 -10.55 13.25
CA ASN A 26 5.47 -11.28 14.53
C ASN A 26 4.07 -11.76 14.92
N PHE A 27 3.02 -11.18 14.34
CA PHE A 27 1.63 -11.51 14.71
C PHE A 27 0.75 -11.97 13.54
N ASP A 28 1.27 -12.00 12.31
CA ASP A 28 0.49 -12.31 11.08
C ASP A 28 -0.87 -11.58 11.06
N ILE A 29 -0.83 -10.28 11.37
CA ILE A 29 -2.00 -9.42 11.39
C ILE A 29 -2.08 -8.65 10.07
N GLU A 30 -3.24 -8.74 9.42
CA GLU A 30 -3.55 -7.91 8.27
C GLU A 30 -3.94 -6.49 8.72
N ILE A 31 -3.13 -5.51 8.34
CA ILE A 31 -3.37 -4.09 8.63
C ILE A 31 -3.95 -3.44 7.39
N TRP A 32 -5.06 -2.71 7.54
CA TRP A 32 -5.67 -1.95 6.46
C TRP A 32 -5.37 -0.47 6.61
N LYS A 33 -5.00 0.19 5.51
CA LYS A 33 -4.71 1.63 5.43
C LYS A 33 -5.50 2.29 4.32
N ASP A 34 -5.95 3.51 4.59
CA ASP A 34 -6.68 4.34 3.65
C ASP A 34 -5.73 4.84 2.55
N LEU A 35 -6.20 4.79 1.31
CA LEU A 35 -5.55 5.44 0.19
C LEU A 35 -6.02 6.90 0.15
N GLN A 36 -5.26 7.80 0.78
CA GLN A 36 -5.58 9.22 0.86
C GLN A 36 -5.26 9.94 -0.44
N PHE A 37 -6.09 9.72 -1.45
CA PHE A 37 -5.99 10.50 -2.67
C PHE A 37 -7.13 11.51 -2.76
N GLU A 38 -6.82 12.78 -3.02
CA GLU A 38 -7.75 13.93 -2.88
C GLU A 38 -9.05 13.85 -3.73
N GLU A 39 -9.10 13.01 -4.76
CA GLU A 39 -10.22 12.92 -5.75
C GLU A 39 -10.95 11.56 -5.83
N TYR A 40 -10.81 10.68 -4.83
CA TYR A 40 -11.16 9.27 -4.96
C TYR A 40 -12.29 8.87 -4.02
N ASN A 41 -13.10 7.90 -4.43
CA ASN A 41 -13.90 7.14 -3.46
C ASN A 41 -12.94 6.46 -2.48
N PRO A 42 -13.28 6.31 -1.18
CA PRO A 42 -12.32 5.76 -0.24
C PRO A 42 -12.00 4.31 -0.63
N TYR A 43 -10.73 4.03 -0.88
CA TYR A 43 -10.18 2.68 -1.05
C TYR A 43 -9.17 2.43 0.05
N PHE A 44 -8.97 1.16 0.36
CA PHE A 44 -8.06 0.71 1.41
C PHE A 44 -7.12 -0.33 0.82
N VAL A 45 -5.86 -0.29 1.23
CA VAL A 45 -4.87 -1.31 0.90
C VAL A 45 -4.46 -2.04 2.18
N SER A 46 -4.30 -3.36 2.10
CA SER A 46 -3.90 -4.19 3.23
C SER A 46 -2.41 -4.50 3.22
N SER A 47 -1.84 -4.83 4.39
CA SER A 47 -0.45 -5.29 4.50
C SER A 47 -0.19 -6.59 3.72
N TYR A 48 -1.22 -7.29 3.23
CA TYR A 48 -1.12 -8.48 2.38
C TYR A 48 -1.18 -8.16 0.89
N GLY A 49 -1.26 -6.88 0.51
CA GLY A 49 -1.36 -6.43 -0.87
C GLY A 49 -2.76 -6.57 -1.47
N GLN A 50 -3.80 -6.64 -0.64
CA GLN A 50 -5.18 -6.58 -1.11
C GLN A 50 -5.68 -5.15 -1.18
N VAL A 51 -6.63 -4.88 -2.07
CA VAL A 51 -7.28 -3.57 -2.18
C VAL A 51 -8.78 -3.74 -2.08
N LYS A 52 -9.45 -2.90 -1.29
CA LYS A 52 -10.92 -2.91 -1.15
C LYS A 52 -11.51 -1.51 -1.27
N SER A 53 -12.76 -1.43 -1.72
CA SER A 53 -13.52 -0.19 -1.64
C SER A 53 -14.01 0.09 -0.22
N SER A 54 -14.51 1.29 0.02
CA SER A 54 -15.20 1.68 1.26
C SER A 54 -16.42 0.84 1.59
N PHE A 55 -17.02 0.19 0.60
CA PHE A 55 -18.11 -0.76 0.79
C PHE A 55 -17.62 -2.17 1.18
N GLY A 56 -16.32 -2.36 1.38
CA GLY A 56 -15.71 -3.62 1.78
C GLY A 56 -15.47 -4.63 0.65
N LYS A 57 -15.85 -4.30 -0.60
CA LYS A 57 -15.61 -5.18 -1.75
C LYS A 57 -14.12 -5.24 -2.07
N ILE A 58 -13.54 -6.43 -2.05
CA ILE A 58 -12.16 -6.67 -2.54
C ILE A 58 -12.14 -6.49 -4.06
N LEU A 59 -11.17 -5.72 -4.55
CA LEU A 59 -10.97 -5.45 -5.97
C LEU A 59 -10.18 -6.60 -6.61
N THR A 60 -10.49 -6.89 -7.87
CA THR A 60 -9.74 -7.87 -8.65
C THR A 60 -8.36 -7.33 -9.00
N ILE A 61 -7.35 -8.07 -8.59
CA ILE A 61 -5.96 -7.83 -8.95
C ILE A 61 -5.70 -8.50 -10.30
N LYS A 62 -5.02 -7.79 -11.20
CA LYS A 62 -4.61 -8.29 -12.52
C LYS A 62 -3.11 -8.09 -12.69
N VAL A 63 -2.48 -8.98 -13.43
CA VAL A 63 -1.07 -8.83 -13.82
C VAL A 63 -1.02 -7.96 -15.08
N HIS A 64 -0.18 -6.93 -15.05
CA HIS A 64 0.08 -6.07 -16.20
C HIS A 64 1.58 -5.93 -16.43
N PHE A 65 1.99 -5.82 -17.69
CA PHE A 65 3.37 -5.54 -18.06
C PHE A 65 3.59 -4.02 -18.12
N LEU A 66 4.35 -3.48 -17.15
CA LEU A 66 4.64 -2.06 -16.99
C LEU A 66 6.15 -1.86 -16.92
N ASN A 67 6.70 -0.90 -17.67
CA ASN A 67 8.14 -0.58 -17.67
C ASN A 67 9.05 -1.82 -17.85
N LYS A 68 8.67 -2.73 -18.75
CA LYS A 68 9.38 -3.99 -19.04
C LYS A 68 9.37 -5.03 -17.90
N LYS A 69 8.46 -4.91 -16.93
CA LYS A 69 8.29 -5.88 -15.83
C LYS A 69 6.81 -6.21 -15.61
N GLU A 70 6.52 -7.44 -15.21
CA GLU A 70 5.19 -7.82 -14.73
C GLU A 70 4.94 -7.21 -13.35
N ARG A 71 3.74 -6.67 -13.13
CA ARG A 71 3.32 -6.08 -11.86
C ARG A 71 1.88 -6.43 -11.57
N ALA A 72 1.59 -6.74 -10.31
CA ALA A 72 0.21 -6.85 -9.82
C ALA A 72 -0.39 -5.45 -9.73
N CYS A 73 -1.55 -5.27 -10.38
CA CYS A 73 -2.21 -3.97 -10.50
C CYS A 73 -3.70 -4.07 -10.22
N VAL A 74 -4.30 -2.93 -9.88
CA VAL A 74 -5.73 -2.79 -9.64
C VAL A 74 -6.28 -1.57 -10.38
N HIS A 75 -7.53 -1.64 -10.84
CA HIS A 75 -8.25 -0.50 -11.38
C HIS A 75 -8.96 0.25 -10.26
N ILE A 76 -8.61 1.52 -10.05
CA ILE A 76 -9.26 2.41 -9.11
C ILE A 76 -10.16 3.38 -9.87
N ILE A 77 -11.41 3.53 -9.42
CA ILE A 77 -12.41 4.42 -10.03
C ILE A 77 -12.51 5.71 -9.22
N TYR A 78 -12.37 6.83 -9.91
CA TYR A 78 -12.39 8.18 -9.37
C TYR A 78 -13.82 8.71 -9.23
N ALA A 79 -13.99 9.80 -8.47
CA ALA A 79 -15.28 10.48 -8.35
C ALA A 79 -15.84 10.93 -9.71
N ASN A 80 -14.97 11.35 -10.63
CA ASN A 80 -15.32 11.72 -12.01
C ASN A 80 -15.61 10.52 -12.93
N ARG A 81 -15.74 9.31 -12.39
CA ARG A 81 -15.99 8.03 -13.09
C ARG A 81 -14.88 7.60 -14.06
N ARG A 82 -13.73 8.28 -14.10
CA ARG A 82 -12.54 7.75 -14.78
C ARG A 82 -11.97 6.60 -13.95
N SER A 83 -11.23 5.72 -14.60
CA SER A 83 -10.47 4.68 -13.92
C SER A 83 -9.00 4.80 -14.27
N LYS A 84 -8.13 4.47 -13.31
CA LYS A 84 -6.68 4.38 -13.53
C LYS A 84 -6.18 3.06 -12.98
N LEU A 85 -5.19 2.52 -13.67
CA LEU A 85 -4.46 1.34 -13.24
C LEU A 85 -3.38 1.76 -12.25
N PHE A 86 -3.34 1.10 -11.11
CA PHE A 86 -2.34 1.32 -10.07
C PHE A 86 -1.59 0.03 -9.74
N PRO A 87 -0.24 0.05 -9.79
CA PRO A 87 0.58 -1.02 -9.23
C PRO A 87 0.37 -1.13 -7.71
N ILE A 88 0.25 -2.35 -7.18
CA ILE A 88 -0.08 -2.57 -5.77
C ILE A 88 1.08 -2.18 -4.86
N ASP A 89 2.31 -2.50 -5.23
CA ASP A 89 3.52 -2.05 -4.55
C ASP A 89 3.59 -0.53 -4.37
N GLU A 90 3.18 0.26 -5.37
CA GLU A 90 3.09 1.73 -5.26
C GLU A 90 1.99 2.17 -4.29
N LEU A 91 0.83 1.50 -4.30
CA LEU A 91 -0.24 1.75 -3.32
C LEU A 91 0.22 1.43 -1.90
N MET A 92 0.93 0.32 -1.73
CA MET A 92 1.51 -0.12 -0.45
C MET A 92 2.51 0.90 0.07
N MET A 93 3.45 1.30 -0.76
CA MET A 93 4.41 2.35 -0.43
C MET A 93 3.67 3.61 0.04
N TYR A 94 2.77 4.15 -0.79
CA TYR A 94 2.06 5.38 -0.46
C TYR A 94 1.29 5.29 0.87
N ALA A 95 0.53 4.22 1.08
CA ALA A 95 -0.34 4.07 2.25
C ALA A 95 0.42 3.82 3.57
N PHE A 96 1.56 3.13 3.50
CA PHE A 96 2.30 2.72 4.70
C PHE A 96 3.46 3.65 5.03
N THR A 97 3.85 4.53 4.11
CA THR A 97 4.96 5.46 4.34
C THR A 97 4.59 6.93 4.21
N ASN A 98 3.46 7.27 3.58
CA ASN A 98 3.05 8.63 3.23
C ASN A 98 4.06 9.39 2.36
N TYR A 99 4.96 8.70 1.65
CA TYR A 99 5.88 9.30 0.69
C TYR A 99 5.93 8.51 -0.62
N LYS A 100 6.43 9.17 -1.68
CA LYS A 100 6.70 8.53 -2.95
C LYS A 100 8.19 8.19 -3.05
N SER A 101 8.50 6.90 -3.12
CA SER A 101 9.80 6.37 -3.53
C SER A 101 9.82 6.13 -5.03
N ASP A 102 10.98 6.28 -5.65
CA ASP A 102 11.21 5.85 -7.03
C ASP A 102 11.66 4.38 -7.11
N ILE A 103 12.03 3.76 -5.99
CA ILE A 103 12.65 2.44 -5.93
C ILE A 103 11.91 1.55 -4.91
N ILE A 104 11.21 0.56 -5.43
CA ILE A 104 10.57 -0.50 -4.64
C ILE A 104 11.27 -1.82 -4.98
N ILE A 105 11.74 -2.52 -3.95
CA ILE A 105 12.43 -3.81 -4.07
C ILE A 105 11.58 -4.90 -3.41
N HIS A 106 11.38 -6.00 -4.12
CA HIS A 106 10.78 -7.24 -3.62
C HIS A 106 11.89 -8.18 -3.13
N LYS A 107 11.86 -8.57 -1.86
CA LYS A 107 12.93 -9.38 -1.22
C LYS A 107 13.10 -10.76 -1.85
N ASP A 108 12.02 -11.31 -2.38
CA ASP A 108 11.97 -12.62 -3.04
C ASP A 108 12.14 -12.56 -4.57
N ASP A 109 12.45 -11.38 -5.13
CA ASP A 109 12.53 -11.12 -6.58
C ASP A 109 11.23 -11.44 -7.35
N ASN A 110 10.09 -11.58 -6.65
CA ASN A 110 8.78 -11.81 -7.25
C ASN A 110 7.92 -10.53 -7.20
N PRO A 111 7.74 -9.81 -8.32
CA PRO A 111 6.98 -8.57 -8.35
C PRO A 111 5.47 -8.75 -8.10
N LEU A 112 4.98 -10.00 -8.06
CA LEU A 112 3.59 -10.31 -7.75
C LEU A 112 3.35 -10.50 -6.25
N ASN A 113 4.40 -10.72 -5.44
CA ASN A 113 4.29 -10.84 -3.99
C ASN A 113 4.34 -9.47 -3.31
N ASN A 114 3.17 -8.84 -3.16
CA ASN A 114 3.04 -7.47 -2.65
C ASN A 114 2.74 -7.40 -1.14
N ARG A 115 3.12 -8.43 -0.37
CA ARG A 115 3.04 -8.37 1.10
C ARG A 115 4.01 -7.31 1.61
N LEU A 116 3.58 -6.50 2.59
CA LEU A 116 4.39 -5.39 3.13
C LEU A 116 5.77 -5.85 3.59
N ASN A 117 5.84 -7.01 4.25
CA ASN A 117 7.08 -7.57 4.75
C ASN A 117 8.02 -8.08 3.64
N ASN A 118 7.53 -8.21 2.41
CA ASN A 118 8.32 -8.54 1.22
C ASN A 118 8.84 -7.29 0.49
N LEU A 119 8.36 -6.09 0.83
CA LEU A 119 8.73 -4.85 0.16
C LEU A 119 9.80 -4.08 0.95
N ILE A 120 10.71 -3.44 0.21
CA ILE A 120 11.65 -2.44 0.71
C ILE A 120 11.45 -1.17 -0.13
N PHE A 121 11.25 -0.04 0.54
CA PHE A 121 11.08 1.27 -0.09
C PHE A 121 12.37 2.08 0.15
N LEU A 122 13.01 2.60 -0.90
CA LEU A 122 14.27 3.37 -0.83
C LEU A 122 14.13 4.85 -1.24
#